data_AF-A0ABD3HH94-F1
#
_entry.id   AF-A0ABD3HH94-F1
#
_cell.length_a   1.000
_cell.length_b   1.000
_cell.length_c   1.000
_cell.angle_alpha   90.00
_cell.angle_beta   90.00
_cell.angle_gamma   90.00
#
_symmetry.space_group_name_H-M   'P 1'
#
loop_
_entity.id
_entity.type
_entity.pdbx_description
1 polymer ?
#
loop_
_entity_poly.entity_id
_entity_poly.type
_entity_poly.pdbx_seq_one_letter_code
_entity_poly.pdbx_strand_id
1 'polypeptide(L)'
;MSCTTLQSSLFDSQRDAGSDKESWIEEDIRSYDSPACREPRFIDEKQLRKPSFQEQKEKSRNRRKMGVIISLPLGITRTLVGLVQRFVLRQNKPLRIDLPLPFIPIDVVLVSDASQIVTIARDPDVDRLHAHPTEKLPSWTQWYFSGTRYYNKVHGTWFLAFSPKTESSQYDDRIKHYWDKLDQGFEEAYVKEIAGQVLRNDSEEQIALTLTRMINLRFMSEKSQDAITPEVVGTAREVLKSSLLDALQPGHQRRGVAAQKSLHSFCQRHMEEGKNASDATHNISSASTIVVDAVMTLKKNINTPIEHLFTRKANCPTPSIPRVVTKATTLNGLLSYPAKPGSTILFLSISSAAEQTSSLFFTLGSGSEYRVCAFKDFFYNFMTALQAELKARRSEIRNGTQNGNTAVSYSVNGLKGY
;
A
#
# COMPACT_ATOMS: atom_id res chain seq x y z
N MET A 1 -33.48 -30.74 -17.08
CA MET A 1 -34.77 -30.24 -16.59
C MET A 1 -34.86 -30.56 -15.10
N SER A 2 -34.97 -29.51 -14.27
CA SER A 2 -35.31 -29.49 -12.83
C SER A 2 -34.53 -30.37 -11.84
N CYS A 3 -34.35 -30.08 -10.55
CA CYS A 3 -34.39 -28.90 -9.68
C CYS A 3 -34.47 -29.51 -8.26
N THR A 4 -33.54 -29.17 -7.36
CA THR A 4 -33.63 -29.12 -5.86
C THR A 4 -32.18 -29.07 -5.34
N THR A 5 -31.61 -27.98 -4.84
CA THR A 5 -31.94 -27.05 -3.73
C THR A 5 -31.79 -27.68 -2.34
N LEU A 6 -30.75 -27.22 -1.63
CA LEU A 6 -30.54 -27.09 -0.17
C LEU A 6 -29.07 -26.59 -0.04
N GLN A 7 -28.67 -25.56 0.70
CA GLN A 7 -29.31 -24.73 1.72
C GLN A 7 -28.33 -23.56 1.94
N SER A 8 -28.74 -22.31 1.65
CA SER A 8 -28.00 -21.10 2.04
C SER A 8 -28.69 -20.49 3.25
N SER A 9 -27.92 -20.21 4.30
CA SER A 9 -28.39 -19.40 5.44
C SER A 9 -27.23 -18.59 5.98
N LEU A 10 -27.54 -17.35 6.37
CA LEU A 10 -26.72 -16.35 7.06
C LEU A 10 -25.96 -15.40 6.13
N PHE A 11 -26.66 -14.36 5.65
CA PHE A 11 -26.39 -12.95 6.00
C PHE A 11 -27.47 -12.08 5.34
N ASP A 12 -28.62 -11.97 5.99
CA ASP A 12 -29.60 -10.91 5.76
C ASP A 12 -29.80 -10.17 7.08
N SER A 13 -29.32 -8.92 7.15
CA SER A 13 -29.85 -7.95 8.09
C SER A 13 -29.70 -6.52 7.53
N GLN A 14 -30.83 -6.03 7.05
CA GLN A 14 -31.33 -4.66 7.20
C GLN A 14 -30.66 -3.54 6.39
N ARG A 15 -31.20 -3.33 5.18
CA ARG A 15 -31.49 -1.99 4.65
C ARG A 15 -33.00 -1.76 4.80
N ASP A 16 -33.39 -0.72 5.55
CA ASP A 16 -34.30 0.34 5.06
C ASP A 16 -34.81 1.23 6.20
N ALA A 17 -35.16 2.45 5.76
CA ALA A 17 -35.94 3.51 6.41
C ALA A 17 -35.18 4.54 7.24
N GLY A 18 -35.32 5.81 6.83
CA GLY A 18 -34.98 6.97 7.64
C GLY A 18 -34.63 8.22 6.84
N SER A 19 -35.47 8.61 5.88
CA SER A 19 -35.46 9.95 5.32
C SER A 19 -35.91 10.94 6.40
N ASP A 20 -35.06 11.87 6.81
CA ASP A 20 -35.54 13.13 7.37
C ASP A 20 -34.70 14.29 6.87
N LYS A 21 -35.44 15.25 6.34
CA LYS A 21 -35.01 16.55 5.87
C LYS A 21 -34.74 17.42 7.10
N GLU A 22 -33.57 18.03 7.19
CA GLU A 22 -33.43 19.28 7.96
C GLU A 22 -32.73 20.33 7.12
N SER A 23 -33.56 21.27 6.69
CA SER A 23 -33.26 22.59 6.18
C SER A 23 -32.71 23.49 7.30
N TRP A 24 -31.58 24.15 7.03
CA TRP A 24 -31.15 25.37 7.72
C TRP A 24 -31.00 26.41 6.61
N ILE A 25 -32.06 27.18 6.31
CA ILE A 25 -32.36 28.51 6.83
C ILE A 25 -31.14 29.45 6.75
N GLU A 26 -31.14 30.21 5.65
CA GLU A 26 -30.56 31.54 5.49
C GLU A 26 -31.26 32.57 6.41
N GLU A 27 -30.67 33.77 6.47
CA GLU A 27 -31.00 34.94 7.31
C GLU A 27 -30.17 34.98 8.62
N ASP A 28 -29.51 36.07 9.01
CA ASP A 28 -29.82 37.45 8.68
C ASP A 28 -28.64 38.40 8.88
N ILE A 29 -28.72 39.48 8.12
CA ILE A 29 -27.86 40.65 8.08
C ILE A 29 -28.06 41.49 9.35
N ARG A 30 -26.98 41.87 10.05
CA ARG A 30 -26.98 43.13 10.83
C ARG A 30 -25.67 43.90 10.69
N SER A 31 -25.86 45.10 10.19
CA SER A 31 -24.95 46.23 10.13
C SER A 31 -24.39 46.62 11.50
N TYR A 32 -23.14 47.06 11.51
CA TYR A 32 -22.65 48.06 12.46
C TYR A 32 -21.77 49.05 11.70
N ASP A 33 -22.35 50.22 11.44
CA ASP A 33 -21.63 51.46 11.17
C ASP A 33 -21.02 52.00 12.47
N SER A 34 -19.72 52.29 12.47
CA SER A 34 -19.24 53.67 12.66
C SER A 34 -17.71 53.77 12.66
N PRO A 35 -17.14 54.80 12.01
CA PRO A 35 -15.71 55.06 11.97
C PRO A 35 -15.29 55.93 13.15
N ALA A 36 -14.43 55.41 14.03
CA ALA A 36 -13.76 56.22 15.05
C ALA A 36 -12.36 56.62 14.56
N CYS A 37 -12.19 57.91 14.30
CA CYS A 37 -10.93 58.59 14.07
C CYS A 37 -9.87 58.16 15.09
N ARG A 38 -8.73 57.65 14.62
CA ARG A 38 -7.51 57.52 15.42
C ARG A 38 -6.46 58.49 14.91
N GLU A 39 -6.00 59.30 15.85
CA GLU A 39 -4.92 60.28 15.71
C GLU A 39 -3.62 59.64 15.17
N PRO A 40 -2.81 60.42 14.43
CA PRO A 40 -1.49 59.97 13.98
C PRO A 40 -0.55 59.84 15.18
N ARG A 41 -0.16 58.60 15.51
CA ARG A 41 0.97 58.37 16.42
C ARG A 41 2.25 58.75 15.70
N PHE A 42 2.95 59.73 16.26
CA PHE A 42 4.36 60.00 15.99
C PHE A 42 5.16 58.70 16.11
N ILE A 43 5.74 58.27 15.00
CA ILE A 43 6.75 57.21 14.98
C ILE A 43 8.06 57.86 15.38
N ASP A 44 8.51 57.56 16.60
CA ASP A 44 9.87 57.87 17.06
C ASP A 44 10.87 57.13 16.17
N GLU A 45 11.55 57.90 15.31
CA GLU A 45 12.50 57.45 14.30
C GLU A 45 13.84 57.05 14.96
N LYS A 46 13.78 56.17 15.97
CA LYS A 46 14.98 55.43 16.40
C LYS A 46 15.31 54.43 15.30
N GLN A 47 16.29 54.80 14.48
CA GLN A 47 16.99 53.98 13.50
C GLN A 47 17.05 52.49 13.92
N LEU A 48 16.07 51.72 13.46
CA LEU A 48 16.15 50.27 13.40
C LEU A 48 17.17 49.96 12.30
N ARG A 49 18.45 49.90 12.67
CA ARG A 49 19.48 49.25 11.86
C ARG A 49 18.96 47.85 11.53
N LYS A 50 18.44 47.66 10.32
CA LYS A 50 18.09 46.34 9.82
C LYS A 50 19.39 45.53 9.85
N PRO A 51 19.43 44.39 10.57
CA PRO A 51 20.62 43.58 10.64
C PRO A 51 21.05 43.24 9.22
N SER A 52 22.35 43.35 8.95
CA SER A 52 22.89 43.12 7.62
C SER A 52 22.51 41.71 7.14
N PHE A 53 22.42 41.50 5.84
CA PHE A 53 22.11 40.18 5.27
C PHE A 53 23.05 39.08 5.79
N GLN A 54 24.30 39.41 6.08
CA GLN A 54 25.27 38.51 6.72
C GLN A 54 24.90 38.18 8.18
N GLU A 55 24.51 39.18 8.96
CA GLU A 55 24.11 39.00 10.36
C GLU A 55 22.83 38.17 10.49
N GLN A 56 21.88 38.34 9.57
CA GLN A 56 20.68 37.49 9.47
C GLN A 56 21.03 36.05 9.09
N LYS A 57 21.98 35.86 8.16
CA LYS A 57 22.47 34.53 7.75
C LYS A 57 23.20 33.82 8.88
N GLU A 58 23.98 34.56 9.68
CA GLU A 58 24.71 34.03 10.83
C GLU A 58 23.78 33.69 12.01
N LYS A 59 22.80 34.56 12.33
CA LYS A 59 21.74 34.24 13.30
C LYS A 59 20.93 33.02 12.89
N SER A 60 20.59 32.88 11.61
CA SER A 60 19.91 31.71 11.06
C SER A 60 20.74 30.43 11.20
N ARG A 61 22.04 30.51 10.88
CA ARG A 61 22.98 29.38 11.00
C ARG A 61 23.18 28.96 12.46
N ASN A 62 23.31 29.91 13.38
CA ASN A 62 23.48 29.64 14.81
C ASN A 62 22.20 29.08 15.46
N ARG A 63 21.01 29.57 15.07
CA ARG A 63 19.73 28.98 15.50
C ARG A 63 19.58 27.52 15.02
N ARG A 64 19.95 27.23 13.77
CA ARG A 64 19.95 25.84 13.26
C ARG A 64 20.93 24.95 14.02
N LYS A 65 22.15 25.42 14.30
CA LYS A 65 23.13 24.66 15.10
C LYS A 65 22.61 24.35 16.51
N MET A 66 22.06 25.35 17.23
CA MET A 66 21.52 25.14 18.58
C MET A 66 20.32 24.17 18.60
N GLY A 67 19.41 24.28 17.63
CA GLY A 67 18.27 23.36 17.52
C GLY A 67 18.70 21.90 17.30
N VAL A 68 19.78 21.67 16.54
CA VAL A 68 20.35 20.33 16.30
C VAL A 68 21.04 19.77 17.56
N ILE A 69 21.76 20.63 18.31
CA ILE A 69 22.46 20.22 19.54
C ILE A 69 21.48 19.72 20.62
N ILE A 70 20.29 20.31 20.75
CA ILE A 70 19.31 19.94 21.77
C ILE A 70 18.40 18.79 21.31
N SER A 71 18.00 18.79 20.04
CA SER A 71 17.05 17.79 19.53
C SER A 71 17.65 16.39 19.41
N LEU A 72 18.91 16.25 19.01
CA LEU A 72 19.55 14.95 18.79
C LEU A 72 19.63 14.09 20.07
N PRO A 73 20.13 14.58 21.22
CA PRO A 73 20.11 13.82 22.46
C PRO A 73 18.69 13.39 22.86
N LEU A 74 17.71 14.30 22.75
CA LEU A 74 16.32 14.01 23.11
C LEU A 74 15.70 12.90 22.25
N GLY A 75 15.92 12.91 20.94
CA GLY A 75 15.44 11.86 20.03
C GLY A 75 16.07 10.50 20.31
N ILE A 76 17.39 10.48 20.51
CA ILE A 76 18.12 9.25 20.89
C ILE A 76 17.57 8.71 22.21
N THR A 77 17.41 9.55 23.24
CA THR A 77 16.83 9.15 24.52
C THR A 77 15.42 8.57 24.35
N ARG A 78 14.55 9.21 23.56
CA ARG A 78 13.19 8.71 23.29
C ARG A 78 13.20 7.34 22.60
N THR A 79 14.09 7.15 21.63
CA THR A 79 14.26 5.86 20.94
C THR A 79 14.73 4.78 21.91
N LEU A 80 15.71 5.09 22.78
CA LEU A 80 16.19 4.18 23.83
C LEU A 80 15.08 3.83 24.83
N VAL A 81 14.27 4.81 25.25
CA VAL A 81 13.11 4.56 26.12
C VAL A 81 12.12 3.60 25.43
N GLY A 82 11.84 3.78 24.14
CA GLY A 82 10.99 2.86 23.38
C GLY A 82 11.55 1.44 23.31
N LEU A 83 12.87 1.30 23.11
CA LEU A 83 13.56 0.01 23.12
C LEU A 83 13.49 -0.66 24.49
N VAL A 84 13.73 0.08 25.58
CA VAL A 84 13.64 -0.41 26.96
C VAL A 84 12.21 -0.85 27.28
N GLN A 85 11.20 -0.03 26.97
CA GLN A 85 9.79 -0.36 27.19
C GLN A 85 9.41 -1.66 26.49
N ARG A 86 9.82 -1.83 25.22
CA ARG A 86 9.46 -3.00 24.42
C ARG A 86 10.23 -4.26 24.80
N PHE A 87 11.56 -4.18 24.91
CA PHE A 87 12.41 -5.37 25.02
C PHE A 87 12.80 -5.70 26.46
N VAL A 88 12.98 -4.70 27.32
CA VAL A 88 13.38 -4.92 28.72
C VAL A 88 12.15 -5.07 29.61
N LEU A 89 11.22 -4.12 29.53
CA LEU A 89 10.01 -4.14 30.35
C LEU A 89 8.90 -5.02 29.76
N ARG A 90 9.08 -5.54 28.54
CA ARG A 90 8.10 -6.37 27.81
C ARG A 90 6.71 -5.72 27.75
N GLN A 91 6.65 -4.38 27.75
CA GLN A 91 5.39 -3.67 27.57
C GLN A 91 4.92 -3.88 26.14
N ASN A 92 3.64 -4.16 25.98
CA ASN A 92 3.01 -4.22 24.66
C ASN A 92 2.79 -2.79 24.12
N LYS A 93 3.89 -2.07 23.84
CA LYS A 93 3.88 -0.73 23.25
C LYS A 93 4.57 -0.73 21.88
N PRO A 94 4.11 0.11 20.93
CA PRO A 94 4.82 0.29 19.66
C PRO A 94 6.26 0.77 19.86
N LEU A 95 7.14 0.36 18.96
CA LEU A 95 8.51 0.88 18.96
C LEU A 95 8.53 2.20 18.19
N ARG A 96 8.90 3.30 18.85
CA ARG A 96 9.11 4.58 18.18
C ARG A 96 10.59 4.86 17.98
N ILE A 97 10.95 5.21 16.75
CA ILE A 97 12.27 5.65 16.32
C ILE A 97 12.16 7.14 16.00
N ASP A 98 12.71 7.99 16.86
CA ASP A 98 12.72 9.46 16.74
C ASP A 98 14.18 9.90 16.60
N LEU A 99 14.66 10.02 15.37
CA LEU A 99 16.01 10.46 15.03
C LEU A 99 15.91 11.85 14.36
N PRO A 100 16.09 12.95 15.10
CA PRO A 100 16.03 14.30 14.56
C PRO A 100 17.37 14.64 13.91
N LEU A 101 17.71 13.92 12.84
CA LEU A 101 18.90 14.22 12.05
C LEU A 101 18.68 15.56 11.32
N PRO A 102 19.69 16.45 11.30
CA PRO A 102 19.57 17.81 10.78
C PRO A 102 19.08 17.93 9.33
N PHE A 103 19.25 16.88 8.53
CA PHE A 103 18.91 16.87 7.11
C PHE A 103 17.75 15.93 6.78
N ILE A 104 17.44 14.97 7.65
CA ILE A 104 16.44 13.92 7.43
C ILE A 104 15.84 13.53 8.79
N PRO A 105 14.90 14.31 9.35
CA PRO A 105 14.23 13.91 10.59
C PRO A 105 13.42 12.63 10.34
N ILE A 106 13.67 11.60 11.13
CA ILE A 106 12.94 10.33 11.09
C ILE A 106 12.11 10.24 12.36
N ASP A 107 10.80 10.16 12.20
CA ASP A 107 9.87 9.90 13.30
C ASP A 107 8.93 8.78 12.86
N VAL A 108 9.28 7.56 13.25
CA VAL A 108 8.63 6.34 12.78
C VAL A 108 8.13 5.53 13.96
N VAL A 109 6.89 5.07 13.89
CA VAL A 109 6.29 4.16 14.88
C VAL A 109 6.05 2.80 14.24
N LEU A 110 6.68 1.75 14.75
CA LEU A 110 6.54 0.37 14.31
C LEU A 110 5.54 -0.36 15.20
N VAL A 111 4.41 -0.73 14.61
CA VAL A 111 3.28 -1.40 15.29
C VAL A 111 3.17 -2.82 14.76
N SER A 112 3.21 -3.82 15.64
CA SER A 112 3.15 -5.23 15.24
C SER A 112 2.06 -6.04 15.93
N ASP A 113 1.40 -5.47 16.94
CA ASP A 113 0.29 -6.10 17.64
C ASP A 113 -1.02 -5.88 16.85
N ALA A 114 -1.78 -6.95 16.65
CA ALA A 114 -3.01 -6.90 15.85
C ALA A 114 -4.07 -5.96 16.43
N SER A 115 -4.27 -5.95 17.75
CA SER A 115 -5.27 -5.10 18.43
C SER A 115 -4.93 -3.62 18.31
N GLN A 116 -3.64 -3.29 18.39
CA GLN A 116 -3.13 -1.93 18.19
C GLN A 116 -3.33 -1.49 16.73
N ILE A 117 -3.06 -2.36 15.76
CA ILE A 117 -3.28 -2.08 14.34
C ILE A 117 -4.75 -1.80 14.07
N VAL A 118 -5.69 -2.58 14.62
CA VAL A 118 -7.13 -2.33 14.47
C VAL A 118 -7.52 -0.99 15.07
N THR A 119 -7.00 -0.67 16.27
CA THR A 119 -7.26 0.60 16.94
C THR A 119 -6.80 1.78 16.08
N ILE A 120 -5.55 1.74 15.60
CA ILE A 120 -4.97 2.76 14.72
C ILE A 120 -5.71 2.86 13.39
N ALA A 121 -6.13 1.74 12.81
CA ALA A 121 -6.83 1.72 11.54
C ALA A 121 -8.24 2.36 11.62
N ARG A 122 -8.78 2.56 12.82
CA ARG A 122 -10.06 3.24 13.08
C ARG A 122 -9.89 4.63 13.69
N ASP A 123 -8.67 5.03 14.04
CA ASP A 123 -8.40 6.31 14.67
C ASP A 123 -8.51 7.46 13.65
N PRO A 124 -9.32 8.51 13.92
CA PRO A 124 -9.50 9.64 13.01
C PRO A 124 -8.25 10.53 12.89
N ASP A 125 -7.30 10.43 13.81
CA ASP A 125 -6.04 11.18 13.79
C ASP A 125 -4.96 10.49 12.94
N VAL A 126 -5.29 9.36 12.31
CA VAL A 126 -4.40 8.58 11.46
C VAL A 126 -5.05 8.27 10.12
N ASP A 127 -4.33 8.58 9.05
CA ASP A 127 -4.78 8.30 7.70
C ASP A 127 -3.67 7.80 6.78
N ARG A 128 -3.99 7.61 5.51
CA ARG A 128 -3.06 7.22 4.45
C ARG A 128 -2.01 8.30 4.23
N LEU A 129 -0.85 7.92 3.70
CA LEU A 129 0.26 8.87 3.52
C LEU A 129 -0.13 10.12 2.75
N HIS A 130 -0.97 10.03 1.72
CA HIS A 130 -1.33 11.19 0.92
C HIS A 130 -2.48 12.03 1.52
N ALA A 131 -2.87 11.80 2.79
CA ALA A 131 -3.73 12.73 3.54
C ALA A 131 -3.04 14.06 3.85
N HIS A 132 -1.74 14.16 3.56
CA HIS A 132 -1.05 15.42 3.42
C HIS A 132 -0.53 15.54 1.99
N PRO A 133 -0.49 16.76 1.42
CA PRO A 133 0.22 17.03 0.19
C PRO A 133 1.65 16.48 0.25
N THR A 134 2.11 15.89 -0.86
CA THR A 134 3.36 15.12 -0.90
C THR A 134 4.55 15.94 -0.43
N GLU A 135 4.60 17.22 -0.79
CA GLU A 135 5.63 18.17 -0.41
C GLU A 135 5.70 18.45 1.10
N LYS A 136 4.61 18.17 1.83
CA LYS A 136 4.53 18.31 3.29
C LYS A 136 4.93 17.03 4.03
N LEU A 137 5.08 15.90 3.34
CA LEU A 137 5.58 14.66 3.94
C LEU A 137 7.08 14.77 4.26
N PRO A 138 7.60 13.95 5.19
CA PRO A 138 9.03 13.93 5.49
C PRO A 138 9.85 13.65 4.23
N SER A 139 11.02 14.30 4.11
CA SER A 139 11.88 14.16 2.93
C SER A 139 12.30 12.71 2.66
N TRP A 140 12.54 11.91 3.69
CA TRP A 140 12.82 10.48 3.54
C TRP A 140 11.64 9.70 2.98
N THR A 141 10.40 10.08 3.33
CA THR A 141 9.18 9.46 2.81
C THR A 141 9.06 9.77 1.32
N GLN A 142 9.20 11.04 0.94
CA GLN A 142 9.18 11.45 -0.47
C GLN A 142 10.28 10.74 -1.29
N TRP A 143 11.49 10.67 -0.73
CA TRP A 143 12.60 9.94 -1.32
C TRP A 143 12.25 8.47 -1.50
N TYR A 144 11.90 7.78 -0.42
CA TYR A 144 11.61 6.34 -0.42
C TYR A 144 10.51 5.98 -1.42
N PHE A 145 9.32 6.59 -1.28
CA PHE A 145 8.16 6.23 -2.09
C PHE A 145 8.34 6.53 -3.58
N SER A 146 9.20 7.48 -3.96
CA SER A 146 9.47 7.80 -5.38
C SER A 146 10.05 6.64 -6.19
N GLY A 147 10.64 5.64 -5.53
CA GLY A 147 11.15 4.42 -6.17
C GLY A 147 10.19 3.25 -6.11
N THR A 148 9.07 3.38 -5.40
CA THR A 148 8.10 2.30 -5.17
C THR A 148 6.95 2.37 -6.16
N ARG A 149 6.19 1.28 -6.26
CA ARG A 149 4.98 1.20 -7.09
C ARG A 149 3.81 2.09 -6.61
N TYR A 150 3.96 2.81 -5.51
CA TYR A 150 2.87 3.56 -4.88
C TYR A 150 2.83 5.05 -5.24
N TYR A 151 3.94 5.62 -5.71
CA TYR A 151 4.04 7.05 -5.98
C TYR A 151 4.86 7.33 -7.23
N ASN A 152 4.27 8.03 -8.20
CA ASN A 152 5.00 8.60 -9.31
C ASN A 152 5.44 10.03 -9.00
N LYS A 153 6.74 10.24 -8.82
CA LYS A 153 7.29 11.57 -8.53
C LYS A 153 7.14 12.57 -9.68
N VAL A 154 7.18 12.12 -10.94
CA VAL A 154 7.15 13.01 -12.11
C VAL A 154 5.77 13.63 -12.31
N HIS A 155 4.72 12.84 -12.10
CA HIS A 155 3.33 13.23 -12.29
C HIS A 155 2.64 13.62 -10.98
N GLY A 156 3.29 13.41 -9.83
CA GLY A 156 2.72 13.72 -8.52
C GLY A 156 1.53 12.82 -8.14
N THR A 157 1.38 11.65 -8.78
CA THR A 157 0.22 10.77 -8.61
C THR A 157 0.52 9.64 -7.62
N TRP A 158 -0.48 9.32 -6.79
CA TRP A 158 -0.43 8.24 -5.81
C TRP A 158 -1.37 7.10 -6.18
N PHE A 159 -0.96 5.90 -5.84
CA PHE A 159 -1.82 4.72 -5.83
C PHE A 159 -3.04 4.96 -4.93
N LEU A 160 -4.22 4.55 -5.38
CA LEU A 160 -5.51 4.81 -4.75
C LEU A 160 -5.54 4.47 -3.26
N ALA A 161 -4.97 3.35 -2.83
CA ALA A 161 -4.95 2.94 -1.41
C ALA A 161 -4.15 3.89 -0.49
N PHE A 162 -3.39 4.82 -1.07
CA PHE A 162 -2.64 5.85 -0.37
C PHE A 162 -3.29 7.24 -0.50
N SER A 163 -4.24 7.42 -1.41
CA SER A 163 -5.03 8.65 -1.56
C SER A 163 -6.12 8.72 -0.48
N PRO A 164 -6.30 9.88 0.19
CA PRO A 164 -7.41 10.10 1.11
C PRO A 164 -8.71 10.25 0.32
N LYS A 165 -9.83 9.75 0.87
CA LYS A 165 -11.15 9.88 0.24
C LYS A 165 -11.56 11.35 0.13
N THR A 166 -11.30 12.13 1.17
CA THR A 166 -11.76 13.52 1.31
C THR A 166 -11.06 14.52 0.40
N GLU A 167 -9.90 14.18 -0.16
CA GLU A 167 -9.11 15.12 -1.00
C GLU A 167 -9.06 14.70 -2.48
N SER A 168 -9.57 13.52 -2.84
CA SER A 168 -9.57 13.06 -4.23
C SER A 168 -11.01 13.02 -4.75
N SER A 169 -11.37 14.02 -5.56
CA SER A 169 -12.68 14.10 -6.23
C SER A 169 -13.00 12.87 -7.10
N GLN A 170 -11.98 12.10 -7.49
CA GLN A 170 -12.08 10.88 -8.28
C GLN A 170 -12.01 9.59 -7.45
N TYR A 171 -11.97 9.68 -6.10
CA TYR A 171 -11.74 8.50 -5.26
C TYR A 171 -12.81 7.43 -5.47
N ASP A 172 -14.08 7.82 -5.37
CA ASP A 172 -15.22 6.90 -5.43
C ASP A 172 -15.35 6.30 -6.85
N ASP A 173 -15.07 7.07 -7.91
CA ASP A 173 -15.04 6.56 -9.28
C ASP A 173 -13.90 5.58 -9.53
N ARG A 174 -12.69 5.89 -9.01
CA ARG A 174 -11.51 5.01 -9.12
C ARG A 174 -11.76 3.70 -8.40
N ILE A 175 -12.24 3.74 -7.15
CA ILE A 175 -12.49 2.51 -6.39
C ILE A 175 -13.59 1.69 -7.05
N LYS A 176 -14.71 2.31 -7.46
CA LYS A 176 -15.79 1.60 -8.15
C LYS A 176 -15.29 0.88 -9.40
N HIS A 177 -14.50 1.56 -10.24
CA HIS A 177 -13.90 0.93 -11.42
C HIS A 177 -13.07 -0.32 -11.09
N TYR A 178 -12.31 -0.30 -9.98
CA TYR A 178 -11.56 -1.48 -9.55
C TYR A 178 -12.45 -2.63 -9.12
N TRP A 179 -13.48 -2.35 -8.33
CA TRP A 179 -14.40 -3.38 -7.86
C TRP A 179 -15.19 -3.98 -9.03
N ASP A 180 -15.74 -3.15 -9.91
CA ASP A 180 -16.50 -3.61 -11.09
C ASP A 180 -15.66 -4.52 -12.02
N LYS A 181 -14.34 -4.31 -12.10
CA LYS A 181 -13.43 -5.16 -12.89
C LYS A 181 -12.99 -6.42 -12.14
N LEU A 182 -12.89 -6.37 -10.81
CA LEU A 182 -12.49 -7.52 -9.98
C LEU A 182 -13.64 -8.50 -9.73
N ASP A 183 -14.87 -8.01 -9.66
CA ASP A 183 -16.09 -8.80 -9.49
C ASP A 183 -16.33 -9.78 -10.65
N GLN A 184 -15.73 -9.51 -11.82
CA GLN A 184 -15.73 -10.43 -12.96
C GLN A 184 -14.91 -11.71 -12.72
N GLY A 185 -14.08 -11.73 -11.67
CA GLY A 185 -13.26 -12.88 -11.32
C GLY A 185 -12.16 -13.19 -12.33
N PHE A 186 -11.75 -14.46 -12.39
CA PHE A 186 -10.73 -14.96 -13.32
C PHE A 186 -11.28 -16.13 -14.14
N GLU A 187 -10.78 -16.26 -15.35
CA GLU A 187 -11.09 -17.39 -16.21
C GLU A 187 -10.38 -18.66 -15.72
N GLU A 188 -11.04 -19.82 -15.80
CA GLU A 188 -10.42 -21.11 -15.46
C GLU A 188 -9.19 -21.42 -16.32
N ALA A 189 -9.21 -20.99 -17.59
CA ALA A 189 -8.10 -21.17 -18.52
C ALA A 189 -6.79 -20.62 -17.96
N TYR A 190 -6.87 -19.48 -17.28
CA TYR A 190 -5.72 -18.87 -16.62
C TYR A 190 -5.17 -19.69 -15.46
N VAL A 191 -6.04 -20.29 -14.65
CA VAL A 191 -5.62 -21.17 -13.56
C VAL A 191 -4.91 -22.41 -14.13
N LYS A 192 -5.48 -22.99 -15.19
CA LYS A 192 -4.92 -24.15 -15.88
C LYS A 192 -3.57 -23.85 -16.54
N GLU A 193 -3.40 -22.65 -17.09
CA GLU A 193 -2.15 -22.20 -17.69
C GLU A 193 -1.04 -22.07 -16.64
N ILE A 194 -1.30 -21.30 -15.56
CA ILE A 194 -0.33 -21.11 -14.47
C ILE A 194 0.00 -22.44 -13.79
N ALA A 195 -0.99 -23.30 -13.53
CA ALA A 195 -0.75 -24.64 -12.99
C ALA A 195 0.17 -25.46 -13.90
N GLY A 196 -0.04 -25.39 -15.21
CA GLY A 196 0.81 -26.03 -16.21
C GLY A 196 2.26 -25.52 -16.15
N GLN A 197 2.46 -24.20 -16.12
CA GLN A 197 3.78 -23.58 -16.00
C GLN A 197 4.49 -24.01 -14.70
N VAL A 198 3.77 -23.98 -13.57
CA VAL A 198 4.29 -24.39 -12.26
C VAL A 198 4.77 -25.85 -12.26
N LEU A 199 4.01 -26.77 -12.88
CA LEU A 199 4.32 -28.20 -12.95
C LEU A 199 5.47 -28.52 -13.91
N ARG A 200 5.58 -27.78 -15.02
CA ARG A 200 6.73 -27.89 -15.95
C ARG A 200 8.01 -27.26 -15.40
N ASN A 201 7.93 -26.55 -14.28
CA ASN A 201 9.03 -25.75 -13.74
C ASN A 201 9.48 -24.63 -14.68
N ASP A 202 8.52 -23.99 -15.35
CA ASP A 202 8.76 -22.77 -16.12
C ASP A 202 9.37 -21.68 -15.21
N SER A 203 10.09 -20.73 -15.81
CA SER A 203 10.82 -19.72 -15.04
C SER A 203 9.88 -18.75 -14.33
N GLU A 204 10.37 -18.10 -13.26
CA GLU A 204 9.57 -17.07 -12.57
C GLU A 204 9.19 -15.92 -13.51
N GLU A 205 10.04 -15.59 -14.48
CA GLU A 205 9.78 -14.57 -15.49
C GLU A 205 8.64 -14.96 -16.43
N GLN A 206 8.54 -16.23 -16.82
CA GLN A 206 7.43 -16.72 -17.64
C GLN A 206 6.12 -16.69 -16.86
N ILE A 207 6.14 -17.15 -15.61
CA ILE A 207 4.98 -17.07 -14.70
C ILE A 207 4.58 -15.61 -14.46
N ALA A 208 5.56 -14.72 -14.26
CA ALA A 208 5.33 -13.29 -14.08
C ALA A 208 4.67 -12.67 -15.31
N LEU A 209 5.11 -13.03 -16.52
CA LEU A 209 4.53 -12.53 -17.76
C LEU A 209 3.07 -12.94 -17.90
N THR A 210 2.76 -14.23 -17.74
CA THR A 210 1.38 -14.73 -17.83
C THR A 210 0.50 -14.10 -16.75
N LEU A 211 0.93 -14.09 -15.48
CA LEU A 211 0.16 -13.44 -14.39
C LEU A 211 -0.06 -11.95 -14.63
N THR A 212 0.95 -11.23 -15.13
CA THR A 212 0.85 -9.79 -15.39
C THR A 212 -0.15 -9.52 -16.49
N ARG A 213 -0.13 -10.30 -17.59
CA ARG A 213 -1.15 -10.22 -18.64
C ARG A 213 -2.53 -10.48 -18.05
N MET A 214 -2.75 -11.64 -17.46
CA MET A 214 -4.04 -12.04 -16.87
C MET A 214 -4.64 -10.97 -15.93
N ILE A 215 -3.82 -10.37 -15.07
CA ILE A 215 -4.30 -9.38 -14.10
C ILE A 215 -4.59 -8.04 -14.77
N ASN A 216 -3.73 -7.58 -15.68
CA ASN A 216 -3.82 -6.22 -16.22
C ASN A 216 -4.71 -6.09 -17.45
N LEU A 217 -5.02 -7.18 -18.15
CA LEU A 217 -6.03 -7.20 -19.22
C LEU A 217 -7.37 -6.59 -18.77
N ARG A 218 -7.70 -6.69 -17.48
CA ARG A 218 -8.93 -6.12 -16.90
C ARG A 218 -8.93 -4.58 -16.87
N PHE A 219 -7.75 -3.98 -16.73
CA PHE A 219 -7.59 -2.55 -16.45
C PHE A 219 -6.97 -1.77 -17.62
N MET A 220 -6.50 -2.47 -18.64
CA MET A 220 -5.91 -1.89 -19.84
C MET A 220 -6.93 -1.86 -20.97
N SER A 221 -6.71 -0.97 -21.93
CA SER A 221 -7.51 -0.97 -23.15
C SER A 221 -7.37 -2.29 -23.91
N GLU A 222 -8.42 -2.73 -24.60
CA GLU A 222 -8.40 -3.95 -25.43
C GLU A 222 -7.30 -3.92 -26.51
N LYS A 223 -6.85 -2.74 -26.91
CA LYS A 223 -5.76 -2.58 -27.88
C LYS A 223 -4.36 -2.85 -27.29
N SER A 224 -4.28 -3.06 -25.98
CA SER A 224 -3.01 -3.13 -25.24
C SER A 224 -2.75 -4.50 -24.61
N GLN A 225 -3.51 -5.52 -24.99
CA GLN A 225 -3.38 -6.87 -24.43
C GLN A 225 -1.98 -7.46 -24.67
N ASP A 226 -1.44 -7.30 -25.87
CA ASP A 226 -0.11 -7.79 -26.24
C ASP A 226 1.03 -6.83 -25.87
N ALA A 227 0.71 -5.65 -25.34
CA ALA A 227 1.71 -4.64 -24.98
C ALA A 227 2.52 -5.01 -23.74
N ILE A 228 2.03 -5.96 -22.92
CA ILE A 228 2.79 -6.50 -21.78
C ILE A 228 3.81 -7.51 -22.30
N THR A 229 5.04 -7.05 -22.48
CA THR A 229 6.19 -7.84 -22.94
C THR A 229 7.07 -8.27 -21.75
N PRO A 230 8.01 -9.23 -21.95
CA PRO A 230 9.01 -9.56 -20.93
C PRO A 230 9.78 -8.33 -20.41
N GLU A 231 10.03 -7.33 -21.26
CA GLU A 231 10.72 -6.09 -20.87
C GLU A 231 9.89 -5.23 -19.90
N VAL A 232 8.57 -5.12 -20.14
CA VAL A 232 7.66 -4.43 -19.21
C VAL A 232 7.63 -5.14 -17.85
N VAL A 233 7.58 -6.48 -17.86
CA VAL A 233 7.59 -7.30 -16.64
C VAL A 233 8.93 -7.16 -15.91
N GLY A 234 10.05 -7.17 -16.64
CA GLY A 234 11.38 -6.93 -16.09
C GLY A 234 11.47 -5.56 -15.42
N THR A 235 11.04 -4.51 -16.11
CA THR A 235 10.94 -3.15 -15.55
C THR A 235 10.08 -3.12 -14.29
N ALA A 236 8.93 -3.80 -14.29
CA ALA A 236 8.02 -3.83 -13.15
C ALA A 236 8.62 -4.52 -11.91
N ARG A 237 9.51 -5.50 -12.11
CA ARG A 237 10.27 -6.19 -11.04
C ARG A 237 11.41 -5.35 -10.49
N GLU A 238 11.90 -4.36 -11.23
CA GLU A 238 12.91 -3.40 -10.76
C GLU A 238 12.35 -2.28 -9.88
N VAL A 239 11.04 -2.07 -9.90
CA VAL A 239 10.37 -1.13 -8.99
C VAL A 239 10.63 -1.57 -7.55
N LEU A 240 11.00 -0.62 -6.69
CA LEU A 240 11.40 -0.93 -5.32
C LEU A 240 10.24 -1.59 -4.56
N LYS A 241 10.53 -2.74 -3.96
CA LYS A 241 9.61 -3.43 -3.05
C LYS A 241 9.37 -2.57 -1.79
N SER A 242 8.32 -2.89 -1.02
CA SER A 242 7.87 -2.10 0.13
C SER A 242 8.78 -2.19 1.37
N SER A 243 10.08 -2.41 1.20
CA SER A 243 11.11 -2.43 2.24
C SER A 243 11.98 -1.18 2.17
N LEU A 244 12.04 -0.41 3.27
CA LEU A 244 12.93 0.75 3.37
C LEU A 244 14.41 0.35 3.32
N LEU A 245 14.75 -0.83 3.84
CA LEU A 245 16.13 -1.34 3.83
C LEU A 245 16.61 -1.63 2.40
N ASP A 246 15.72 -2.11 1.53
CA ASP A 246 16.04 -2.36 0.13
C ASP A 246 16.36 -1.04 -0.59
N ALA A 247 15.72 0.06 -0.20
CA ALA A 247 15.96 1.41 -0.73
C ALA A 247 17.41 1.89 -0.46
N LEU A 248 17.96 1.48 0.67
CA LEU A 248 19.30 1.87 1.12
C LEU A 248 20.41 1.09 0.41
N GLN A 249 20.09 -0.02 -0.27
CA GLN A 249 21.07 -0.76 -1.04
C GLN A 249 21.59 0.08 -2.23
N PRO A 250 22.90 0.09 -2.50
CA PRO A 250 23.49 0.93 -3.54
C PRO A 250 22.81 0.78 -4.91
N GLY A 251 22.30 1.89 -5.43
CA GLY A 251 21.66 1.95 -6.75
C GLY A 251 20.21 1.47 -6.81
N HIS A 252 19.69 0.77 -5.79
CA HIS A 252 18.33 0.23 -5.79
C HIS A 252 17.28 1.34 -5.91
N GLN A 253 17.40 2.39 -5.11
CA GLN A 253 16.50 3.53 -5.20
C GLN A 253 16.49 4.16 -6.60
N ARG A 254 17.66 4.35 -7.21
CA ARG A 254 17.78 4.98 -8.53
C ARG A 254 17.13 4.12 -9.61
N ARG A 255 17.37 2.81 -9.59
CA ARG A 255 16.72 1.85 -10.50
C ARG A 255 15.21 1.84 -10.29
N GLY A 256 14.76 1.78 -9.04
CA GLY A 256 13.34 1.83 -8.69
C GLY A 256 12.64 3.08 -9.23
N VAL A 257 13.24 4.28 -9.08
CA VAL A 257 12.69 5.53 -9.63
C VAL A 257 12.61 5.49 -11.17
N ALA A 258 13.66 4.99 -11.83
CA ALA A 258 13.68 4.89 -13.29
C ALA A 258 12.63 3.89 -13.81
N ALA A 259 12.54 2.73 -13.17
CA ALA A 259 11.57 1.68 -13.47
C ALA A 259 10.14 2.18 -13.24
N GLN A 260 9.88 2.85 -12.11
CA GLN A 260 8.59 3.43 -11.78
C GLN A 260 8.16 4.45 -12.84
N LYS A 261 9.07 5.33 -13.27
CA LYS A 261 8.81 6.31 -14.34
C LYS A 261 8.46 5.61 -15.65
N SER A 262 9.28 4.64 -16.06
CA SER A 262 9.08 3.88 -17.31
C SER A 262 7.72 3.16 -17.30
N LEU A 263 7.42 2.46 -16.22
CA LEU A 263 6.18 1.70 -16.07
C LEU A 263 4.94 2.61 -16.02
N HIS A 264 5.02 3.75 -15.34
CA HIS A 264 3.92 4.71 -15.34
C HIS A 264 3.67 5.29 -16.75
N SER A 265 4.72 5.67 -17.46
CA SER A 265 4.59 6.15 -18.85
C SER A 265 4.02 5.08 -19.77
N PHE A 266 4.39 3.81 -19.57
CA PHE A 266 3.76 2.68 -20.25
C PHE A 266 2.26 2.62 -19.93
N CYS A 267 1.88 2.57 -18.65
CA CYS A 267 0.47 2.50 -18.24
C CYS A 267 -0.35 3.66 -18.80
N GLN A 268 0.19 4.88 -18.74
CA GLN A 268 -0.48 6.08 -19.25
C GLN A 268 -0.81 6.00 -20.74
N ARG A 269 0.00 5.29 -21.55
CA ARG A 269 -0.26 5.12 -22.99
C ARG A 269 -1.27 4.02 -23.32
N HIS A 270 -1.49 3.09 -22.39
CA HIS A 270 -2.16 1.82 -22.68
C HIS A 270 -3.46 1.58 -21.90
N MET A 271 -3.72 2.37 -20.86
CA MET A 271 -4.98 2.32 -20.13
C MET A 271 -6.13 3.00 -20.87
N GLU A 272 -7.35 2.72 -20.42
CA GLU A 272 -8.55 3.48 -20.80
C GLU A 272 -8.39 4.97 -20.45
N GLU A 273 -8.97 5.86 -21.27
CA GLU A 273 -8.94 7.30 -21.06
C GLU A 273 -9.59 7.69 -19.71
N GLY A 274 -9.02 8.69 -19.03
CA GLY A 274 -9.51 9.15 -17.73
C GLY A 274 -9.14 8.26 -16.54
N LYS A 275 -8.48 7.11 -16.75
CA LYS A 275 -7.99 6.24 -15.66
C LYS A 275 -6.63 6.70 -15.13
N ASN A 276 -6.33 6.35 -13.87
CA ASN A 276 -5.10 6.79 -13.19
C ASN A 276 -3.95 5.77 -13.36
N ALA A 277 -2.85 6.22 -13.98
CA ALA A 277 -1.76 5.32 -14.38
C ALA A 277 -0.97 4.76 -13.19
N SER A 278 -1.01 5.42 -12.03
CA SER A 278 -0.38 4.90 -10.82
C SER A 278 -1.05 3.61 -10.32
N ASP A 279 -2.35 3.45 -10.56
CA ASP A 279 -3.06 2.25 -10.12
C ASP A 279 -2.71 1.03 -11.00
N ALA A 280 -2.68 1.19 -12.32
CA ALA A 280 -2.19 0.12 -13.21
C ALA A 280 -0.70 -0.17 -12.99
N THR A 281 0.13 0.85 -12.71
CA THR A 281 1.54 0.67 -12.35
C THR A 281 1.68 -0.22 -11.11
N HIS A 282 0.84 0.03 -10.10
CA HIS A 282 0.78 -0.81 -8.90
C HIS A 282 0.39 -2.25 -9.23
N ASN A 283 -0.61 -2.45 -10.08
CA ASN A 283 -1.11 -3.79 -10.44
C ASN A 283 -0.09 -4.59 -11.25
N ILE A 284 0.54 -3.99 -12.27
CA ILE A 284 1.59 -4.63 -13.06
C ILE A 284 2.76 -5.03 -12.15
N SER A 285 3.24 -4.13 -11.31
CA SER A 285 4.34 -4.42 -10.37
C SER A 285 3.97 -5.48 -9.34
N SER A 286 2.73 -5.47 -8.82
CA SER A 286 2.28 -6.46 -7.83
C SER A 286 2.07 -7.84 -8.45
N ALA A 287 1.53 -7.92 -9.65
CA ALA A 287 1.39 -9.16 -10.40
C ALA A 287 2.76 -9.79 -10.71
N SER A 288 3.70 -8.99 -11.19
CA SER A 288 5.03 -9.46 -11.60
C SER A 288 5.97 -9.81 -10.44
N THR A 289 5.63 -9.42 -9.20
CA THR A 289 6.44 -9.69 -8.01
C THR A 289 5.67 -10.48 -6.96
N ILE A 290 4.71 -9.85 -6.28
CA ILE A 290 4.01 -10.43 -5.12
C ILE A 290 3.20 -11.67 -5.50
N VAL A 291 2.45 -11.61 -6.60
CA VAL A 291 1.60 -12.75 -6.98
C VAL A 291 2.46 -13.92 -7.45
N VAL A 292 3.56 -13.65 -8.16
CA VAL A 292 4.57 -14.67 -8.53
C VAL A 292 5.17 -15.30 -7.28
N ASP A 293 5.66 -14.49 -6.33
CA ASP A 293 6.24 -14.96 -5.06
C ASP A 293 5.23 -15.85 -4.29
N ALA A 294 3.95 -15.48 -4.31
CA ALA A 294 2.86 -16.25 -3.72
C ALA A 294 2.58 -17.58 -4.45
N VAL A 295 2.57 -17.59 -5.79
CA VAL A 295 2.46 -18.83 -6.58
C VAL A 295 3.62 -19.78 -6.29
N MET A 296 4.84 -19.26 -6.22
CA MET A 296 6.03 -20.06 -5.90
C MET A 296 6.01 -20.58 -4.46
N THR A 297 5.45 -19.80 -3.53
CA THR A 297 5.20 -20.24 -2.15
C THR A 297 4.15 -21.36 -2.10
N LEU A 298 3.06 -21.23 -2.85
CA LEU A 298 2.02 -22.26 -2.97
C LEU A 298 2.57 -23.55 -3.58
N LYS A 299 3.39 -23.47 -4.64
CA LYS A 299 4.05 -24.63 -5.27
C LYS A 299 4.79 -25.51 -4.24
N LYS A 300 5.49 -24.87 -3.30
CA LYS A 300 6.27 -25.53 -2.25
C LYS A 300 5.39 -26.07 -1.11
N ASN A 301 4.17 -25.55 -0.95
CA ASN A 301 3.30 -25.81 0.20
C ASN A 301 1.89 -26.23 -0.20
N ILE A 302 1.76 -26.97 -1.31
CA ILE A 302 0.46 -27.26 -1.95
C ILE A 302 -0.59 -27.85 -1.01
N ASN A 303 -0.18 -28.60 0.02
CA ASN A 303 -1.10 -29.26 0.94
C ASN A 303 -1.56 -28.38 2.10
N THR A 304 -0.97 -27.19 2.27
CA THR A 304 -1.35 -26.24 3.33
C THR A 304 -2.56 -25.43 2.86
N PRO A 305 -3.66 -25.35 3.64
CA PRO A 305 -4.79 -24.47 3.30
C PRO A 305 -4.33 -23.03 3.02
N ILE A 306 -4.96 -22.36 2.05
CA ILE A 306 -4.54 -21.02 1.57
C ILE A 306 -4.55 -19.99 2.69
N GLU A 307 -5.59 -20.03 3.53
CA GLU A 307 -5.75 -19.18 4.70
C GLU A 307 -4.59 -19.36 5.67
N HIS A 308 -4.18 -20.60 5.92
CA HIS A 308 -3.07 -20.90 6.81
C HIS A 308 -1.72 -20.54 6.19
N LEU A 309 -1.56 -20.77 4.89
CA LEU A 309 -0.32 -20.54 4.17
C LEU A 309 0.05 -19.06 4.16
N PHE A 310 -0.89 -18.20 3.79
CA PHE A 310 -0.63 -16.77 3.58
C PHE A 310 -0.85 -15.91 4.82
N THR A 311 -1.35 -16.46 5.92
CA THR A 311 -1.34 -15.80 7.23
C THR A 311 -0.03 -15.97 7.98
N ARG A 312 0.90 -16.82 7.49
CA ARG A 312 2.25 -16.87 8.05
C ARG A 312 3.04 -15.62 7.71
N LYS A 313 3.81 -15.11 8.68
CA LYS A 313 4.53 -13.85 8.51
C LYS A 313 5.48 -13.85 7.31
N ALA A 314 6.13 -14.99 7.05
CA ALA A 314 7.07 -15.17 5.94
C ALA A 314 6.41 -15.21 4.55
N ASN A 315 5.12 -15.55 4.48
CA ASN A 315 4.39 -15.76 3.24
C ASN A 315 3.37 -14.65 2.95
N CYS A 316 3.14 -13.75 3.91
CA CYS A 316 2.14 -12.71 3.82
C CYS A 316 2.43 -11.75 2.64
N PRO A 317 1.54 -11.63 1.65
CA PRO A 317 1.77 -10.80 0.45
C PRO A 317 2.04 -9.33 0.76
N THR A 318 1.39 -8.80 1.82
CA THR A 318 1.59 -7.42 2.27
C THR A 318 2.24 -7.43 3.65
N PRO A 319 3.58 -7.25 3.75
CA PRO A 319 4.26 -7.34 5.05
C PRO A 319 4.00 -6.15 5.96
N SER A 320 3.87 -4.94 5.39
CA SER A 320 3.60 -3.73 6.14
C SER A 320 2.81 -2.71 5.35
N ILE A 321 2.08 -1.85 6.05
CA ILE A 321 1.33 -0.74 5.46
C ILE A 321 1.66 0.54 6.24
N PRO A 322 2.06 1.62 5.55
CA PRO A 322 2.34 2.89 6.19
C PRO A 322 1.06 3.74 6.37
N ARG A 323 1.07 4.56 7.43
CA ARG A 323 0.08 5.60 7.74
C ARG A 323 0.78 6.87 8.21
N VAL A 324 0.10 8.00 8.10
CA VAL A 324 0.57 9.30 8.59
C VAL A 324 -0.39 9.81 9.65
N VAL A 325 0.17 10.48 10.66
CA VAL A 325 -0.62 11.20 11.66
C VAL A 325 -1.14 12.51 11.06
N THR A 326 -2.44 12.76 11.20
CA THR A 326 -3.10 13.99 10.73
C THR A 326 -3.31 15.02 11.84
N LYS A 327 -3.39 14.58 13.10
CA LYS A 327 -3.53 15.42 14.29
C LYS A 327 -2.61 14.98 15.43
N ALA A 328 -2.17 15.92 16.27
CA ALA A 328 -1.25 15.59 17.35
C ALA A 328 -1.95 14.69 18.37
N THR A 329 -1.44 13.47 18.56
CA THR A 329 -2.15 12.43 19.31
C THR A 329 -1.18 11.48 20.01
N THR A 330 -1.58 10.92 21.16
CA THR A 330 -0.88 9.79 21.79
C THR A 330 -1.52 8.45 21.40
N LEU A 331 -2.52 8.45 20.52
CA LEU A 331 -3.32 7.28 20.13
C LEU A 331 -3.89 6.61 21.39
N ASN A 332 -4.59 7.41 22.21
CA ASN A 332 -5.18 6.99 23.48
C ASN A 332 -4.15 6.36 24.46
N GLY A 333 -2.98 6.98 24.58
CA GLY A 333 -1.91 6.53 25.49
C GLY A 333 -1.04 5.39 24.96
N LEU A 334 -1.27 4.94 23.73
CA LEU A 334 -0.41 3.94 23.08
C LEU A 334 1.03 4.46 22.88
N LEU A 335 1.18 5.77 22.64
CA LEU A 335 2.47 6.45 22.56
C LEU A 335 2.80 7.18 23.86
N SER A 336 4.03 7.03 24.34
CA SER A 336 4.52 7.70 25.55
C SER A 336 4.61 9.24 25.41
N TYR A 337 4.60 9.77 24.18
CA TYR A 337 4.53 11.20 23.89
C TYR A 337 3.82 11.41 22.54
N PRO A 338 3.21 12.58 22.30
CA PRO A 338 2.40 12.82 21.10
C PRO A 338 3.17 12.58 19.79
N ALA A 339 2.49 12.02 18.81
CA ALA A 339 2.90 12.00 17.43
C ALA A 339 2.69 13.38 16.78
N LYS A 340 3.50 13.68 15.76
CA LYS A 340 3.53 14.96 15.06
C LYS A 340 2.75 14.86 13.75
N PRO A 341 1.74 15.73 13.52
CA PRO A 341 1.01 15.81 12.25
C PRO A 341 1.93 15.93 11.04
N GLY A 342 1.65 15.17 9.99
CA GLY A 342 2.38 15.17 8.72
C GLY A 342 3.82 14.66 8.80
N SER A 343 4.35 14.37 10.01
CA SER A 343 5.76 14.02 10.22
C SER A 343 5.94 12.60 10.77
N THR A 344 5.08 12.18 11.70
CA THR A 344 5.14 10.83 12.26
C THR A 344 4.51 9.83 11.30
N ILE A 345 5.30 8.85 10.86
CA ILE A 345 4.85 7.75 9.99
C ILE A 345 4.69 6.48 10.84
N LEU A 346 3.53 5.84 10.76
CA LEU A 346 3.30 4.54 11.40
C LEU A 346 3.47 3.44 10.36
N PHE A 347 4.36 2.48 10.61
CA PHE A 347 4.40 1.23 9.87
C PHE A 347 3.66 0.15 10.64
N LEU A 348 2.52 -0.26 10.09
CA LEU A 348 1.70 -1.34 10.62
C LEU A 348 2.21 -2.65 10.02
N SER A 349 2.77 -3.55 10.86
CA SER A 349 3.26 -4.86 10.44
C SER A 349 2.08 -5.82 10.28
N ILE A 350 1.48 -5.74 9.10
CA ILE A 350 0.35 -6.55 8.67
C ILE A 350 0.67 -8.05 8.73
N SER A 351 1.86 -8.47 8.29
CA SER A 351 2.26 -9.88 8.37
C SER A 351 2.37 -10.42 9.79
N SER A 352 2.78 -9.59 10.76
CA SER A 352 2.82 -10.01 12.17
C SER A 352 1.41 -10.16 12.74
N ALA A 353 0.48 -9.26 12.38
CA ALA A 353 -0.91 -9.36 12.78
C ALA A 353 -1.65 -10.55 12.14
N ALA A 354 -1.35 -10.85 10.87
CA ALA A 354 -1.85 -12.03 10.17
C ALA A 354 -1.48 -13.31 10.92
N GLU A 355 -0.22 -13.43 11.33
CA GLU A 355 0.28 -14.60 12.03
C GLU A 355 -0.31 -14.73 13.43
N GLN A 356 -0.42 -13.62 14.17
CA GLN A 356 -1.02 -13.59 15.51
C GLN A 356 -2.49 -14.02 15.51
N THR A 357 -3.24 -13.65 14.47
CA THR A 357 -4.69 -13.83 14.41
C THR A 357 -5.12 -14.99 13.52
N SER A 358 -4.19 -15.56 12.73
CA SER A 358 -4.49 -16.47 11.63
C SER A 358 -5.59 -15.96 10.70
N SER A 359 -5.65 -14.63 10.49
CA SER A 359 -6.74 -13.98 9.77
C SER A 359 -6.29 -13.42 8.42
N LEU A 360 -7.00 -13.80 7.36
CA LEU A 360 -6.91 -13.18 6.03
C LEU A 360 -7.25 -11.70 6.01
N PHE A 361 -7.89 -11.17 7.07
CA PHE A 361 -8.08 -9.74 7.24
C PHE A 361 -6.75 -8.98 7.17
N PHE A 362 -5.66 -9.58 7.66
CA PHE A 362 -4.33 -8.99 7.71
C PHE A 362 -3.36 -9.54 6.63
N THR A 363 -3.82 -10.02 5.48
CA THR A 363 -2.88 -10.51 4.43
C THR A 363 -2.70 -9.54 3.27
N LEU A 364 -3.75 -8.81 2.93
CA LEU A 364 -3.78 -7.82 1.85
C LEU A 364 -4.30 -6.46 2.32
N GLY A 365 -4.19 -6.15 3.62
CA GLY A 365 -4.74 -4.90 4.14
C GLY A 365 -5.02 -4.94 5.64
N SER A 366 -5.61 -3.84 6.12
CA SER A 366 -6.45 -3.79 7.31
C SER A 366 -7.20 -2.46 7.33
N GLY A 367 -8.36 -2.42 7.98
CA GLY A 367 -9.18 -1.22 8.15
C GLY A 367 -10.61 -1.41 7.65
N SER A 368 -11.28 -0.29 7.34
CA SER A 368 -12.61 -0.29 6.71
C SER A 368 -12.56 -0.84 5.28
N GLU A 369 -13.74 -1.11 4.70
CA GLU A 369 -13.91 -1.53 3.30
C GLU A 369 -13.16 -0.65 2.29
N TYR A 370 -13.02 0.65 2.58
CA TYR A 370 -12.28 1.57 1.74
C TYR A 370 -10.76 1.41 1.86
N ARG A 371 -10.25 0.92 3.00
CA ARG A 371 -8.81 0.84 3.37
C ARG A 371 -8.17 -0.53 3.09
N VAL A 372 -8.97 -1.57 2.86
CA VAL A 372 -8.49 -2.90 2.44
C VAL A 372 -8.15 -2.92 0.95
N CYS A 373 -7.24 -3.81 0.54
CA CYS A 373 -6.94 -3.97 -0.89
C CYS A 373 -8.15 -4.59 -1.60
N ALA A 374 -8.60 -3.97 -2.69
CA ALA A 374 -9.70 -4.49 -3.51
C ALA A 374 -9.39 -5.90 -4.07
N PHE A 375 -8.12 -6.23 -4.29
CA PHE A 375 -7.69 -7.55 -4.79
C PHE A 375 -7.75 -8.68 -3.76
N LYS A 376 -8.20 -8.42 -2.51
CA LYS A 376 -8.17 -9.43 -1.44
C LYS A 376 -8.88 -10.72 -1.84
N ASP A 377 -10.13 -10.60 -2.25
CA ASP A 377 -10.97 -11.77 -2.53
C ASP A 377 -10.57 -12.40 -3.87
N PHE A 378 -10.21 -11.57 -4.86
CA PHE A 378 -9.63 -12.03 -6.12
C PHE A 378 -8.39 -12.91 -5.89
N PHE A 379 -7.42 -12.43 -5.10
CA PHE A 379 -6.19 -13.17 -4.78
C PHE A 379 -6.50 -14.49 -4.07
N TYR A 380 -7.37 -14.45 -3.05
CA TYR A 380 -7.72 -15.62 -2.28
C TYR A 380 -8.38 -16.70 -3.16
N ASN A 381 -9.39 -16.31 -3.94
CA ASN A 381 -10.09 -17.22 -4.84
C ASN A 381 -9.14 -17.79 -5.90
N PHE A 382 -8.25 -16.97 -6.46
CA PHE A 382 -7.28 -17.42 -7.45
C PHE A 382 -6.30 -18.44 -6.88
N MET A 383 -5.74 -18.18 -5.69
CA MET A 383 -4.80 -19.10 -5.04
C MET A 383 -5.48 -20.41 -4.63
N THR A 384 -6.74 -20.37 -4.21
CA THR A 384 -7.53 -21.56 -3.89
C THR A 384 -7.79 -22.41 -5.14
N ALA A 385 -8.22 -21.79 -6.24
CA ALA A 385 -8.43 -22.48 -7.50
C ALA A 385 -7.12 -23.09 -8.04
N LEU A 386 -6.02 -22.33 -8.00
CA LEU A 386 -4.71 -22.80 -8.41
C LEU A 386 -4.22 -23.97 -7.55
N GLN A 387 -4.43 -23.93 -6.24
CA GLN A 387 -4.10 -25.05 -5.37
C GLN A 387 -4.88 -26.32 -5.73
N ALA A 388 -6.19 -26.19 -5.96
CA ALA A 388 -7.04 -27.30 -6.34
C ALA A 388 -6.58 -27.93 -7.67
N GLU A 389 -6.31 -27.10 -8.67
CA GLU A 389 -5.81 -27.54 -9.99
C GLU A 389 -4.46 -28.27 -9.88
N LEU A 390 -3.52 -27.71 -9.11
CA LEU A 390 -2.22 -28.34 -8.88
C LEU A 390 -2.35 -29.70 -8.16
N LYS A 391 -3.31 -29.83 -7.21
CA LYS A 391 -3.56 -31.09 -6.49
C LYS A 391 -4.16 -32.15 -7.41
N ALA A 392 -5.12 -31.76 -8.26
CA ALA A 392 -5.76 -32.64 -9.22
C ALA A 392 -4.72 -33.25 -10.18
N ARG A 393 -3.93 -32.40 -10.84
CA ARG A 393 -2.89 -32.85 -11.79
C ARG A 393 -1.79 -33.69 -11.14
N ARG A 394 -1.36 -33.37 -9.92
CA ARG A 394 -0.39 -34.22 -9.19
C ARG A 394 -0.95 -35.61 -8.89
N SER A 395 -2.25 -35.70 -8.59
CA SER A 395 -2.92 -36.97 -8.33
C SER A 395 -3.02 -37.81 -9.60
N GLU A 396 -3.35 -37.17 -10.75
CA GLU A 396 -3.35 -37.82 -12.06
C GLU A 396 -1.97 -38.35 -12.44
N ILE A 397 -0.91 -37.55 -12.27
CA ILE A 397 0.48 -37.98 -12.54
C ILE A 397 0.86 -39.17 -11.65
N ARG A 398 0.52 -39.13 -10.36
CA ARG A 398 0.81 -40.22 -9.42
C ARG A 398 0.05 -41.51 -9.79
N ASN A 399 -1.24 -41.40 -10.09
CA ASN A 399 -2.08 -42.55 -10.44
C ASN A 399 -1.71 -43.13 -11.81
N GLY A 400 -1.34 -42.28 -12.78
CA GLY A 400 -0.83 -42.70 -14.08
C GLY A 400 0.53 -43.42 -14.00
N THR A 401 1.38 -43.00 -13.06
CA THR A 401 2.67 -43.67 -12.77
C THR A 401 2.45 -45.03 -12.08
N GLN A 402 1.42 -45.17 -11.25
CA GLN A 402 1.08 -46.45 -10.58
C GLN A 402 0.40 -47.46 -11.51
N ASN A 403 -0.40 -46.99 -12.48
CA ASN A 403 -1.06 -47.86 -13.45
C ASN A 403 -0.22 -48.13 -14.71
N GLY A 404 0.92 -47.46 -14.87
CA GLY A 404 1.70 -47.43 -16.10
C GLY A 404 3.20 -47.61 -15.88
N ASN A 405 3.65 -48.87 -15.88
CA ASN A 405 4.96 -49.27 -16.42
C ASN A 405 4.99 -49.12 -17.98
N THR A 406 4.24 -48.14 -18.49
CA THR A 406 4.07 -47.83 -19.90
C THR A 406 4.16 -46.31 -19.98
N ALA A 407 5.25 -45.82 -20.54
CA ALA A 407 5.54 -44.39 -20.66
C ALA A 407 4.42 -43.67 -21.42
N VAL A 408 3.58 -42.92 -20.70
CA VAL A 408 2.67 -41.95 -21.31
C VAL A 408 3.47 -40.68 -21.52
N SER A 409 3.99 -40.50 -22.74
CA SER A 409 4.53 -39.22 -23.18
C SER A 409 3.37 -38.24 -23.32
N TYR A 410 3.36 -37.19 -22.51
CA TYR A 410 2.49 -36.05 -22.74
C TYR A 410 3.00 -35.33 -24.00
N SER A 411 2.43 -35.70 -25.16
CA SER A 411 2.55 -34.91 -26.38
C SER A 411 1.81 -33.59 -26.15
N VAL A 412 2.57 -32.52 -25.97
CA VAL A 412 2.09 -31.14 -26.01
C VAL A 412 1.74 -30.84 -27.47
N ASN A 413 0.51 -31.16 -27.86
CA ASN A 413 -0.07 -30.67 -29.10
C ASN A 413 -0.96 -29.46 -28.77
N GLY A 414 -0.60 -28.31 -29.34
CA GLY A 414 -1.51 -27.17 -29.48
C GLY A 414 -0.97 -25.87 -28.92
N LEU A 415 0.00 -25.26 -29.61
CA LEU A 415 0.11 -23.80 -29.78
C LEU A 415 1.01 -23.55 -31.01
N LYS A 416 0.39 -23.60 -32.20
CA LYS A 416 0.90 -23.04 -33.45
C LYS A 416 -0.10 -21.97 -33.89
N GLY A 417 0.39 -20.75 -34.15
CA GLY A 417 -0.38 -19.55 -34.50
C GLY A 417 -0.79 -18.81 -33.23
N TYR A 418 -0.22 -17.67 -32.86
CA TYR A 418 -0.02 -16.44 -33.65
C TYR A 418 1.28 -15.71 -33.30
#